data_AF-A0A847H2P0-F1
#
_entry.id   AF-A0A847H2P0-F1
#
_cell.length_a   1.000
_cell.length_b   1.000
_cell.length_c   1.000
_cell.angle_alpha   90.00
_cell.angle_beta   90.00
_cell.angle_gamma   90.00
#
_symmetry.space_group_name_H-M   'P 1'
#
loop_
_entity.id
_entity.type
_entity.pdbx_description
1 polymer ?
#
loop_
_entity_poly.entity_id
_entity_poly.type
_entity_poly.pdbx_seq_one_letter_code
_entity_poly.pdbx_strand_id
1 'polypeptide(L)'
;MGNISKNWTKEEVRLLKKFYPSTISNEKLLRKFSGRNLSALAHKACKLGIKRGKYLPEDRNGRKWTQDEINMVRAFYGQVEDRWIQDFFPHRSIGAIKRIALKYGPKKKRKKIFSKNPSWTQFEDALLLKHYQDMTLEELTKLFPQRTYDAVRSRMWVLKLNRDKEYLKRAKIGSLWTDEEFKILKENINKSVKELQVLLPARSDDAIRGKRRRLV
;
A
#
# COMPACT_ATOMS: atom_id res chain seq x y z
N MET A 1 13.59 -0.23 48.82
CA MET A 1 13.95 0.85 47.87
C MET A 1 15.23 0.44 47.15
N GLY A 2 15.16 0.12 45.86
CA GLY A 2 16.30 -0.42 45.11
C GLY A 2 17.41 0.62 44.91
N ASN A 3 18.62 0.26 45.31
CA ASN A 3 19.83 1.08 45.22
C ASN A 3 20.05 1.57 43.77
N ILE A 4 20.00 2.89 43.54
CA ILE A 4 20.30 3.49 42.24
C ILE A 4 21.81 3.37 42.01
N SER A 5 22.24 2.26 41.41
CA SER A 5 23.63 2.04 41.05
C SER A 5 24.15 3.23 40.23
N LYS A 6 25.21 3.89 40.73
CA LYS A 6 25.92 4.96 40.01
C LYS A 6 26.50 4.47 38.68
N ASN A 7 26.69 3.16 38.51
CA ASN A 7 27.35 2.57 37.36
C ASN A 7 26.33 2.17 36.29
N TRP A 8 26.63 2.51 35.03
CA TRP A 8 25.85 2.12 33.86
C TRP A 8 26.26 0.73 33.41
N THR A 9 25.32 -0.21 33.36
CA THR A 9 25.57 -1.55 32.83
C THR A 9 25.70 -1.54 31.31
N LYS A 10 26.36 -2.56 30.75
CA LYS A 10 26.46 -2.73 29.28
C LYS A 10 25.08 -2.82 28.63
N GLU A 11 24.13 -3.48 29.30
CA GLU A 11 22.74 -3.59 28.83
C GLU A 11 21.99 -2.26 28.87
N GLU A 12 22.11 -1.47 29.93
CA GLU A 12 21.53 -0.12 29.97
C GLU A 12 22.09 0.76 28.84
N VAL A 13 23.40 0.70 28.57
CA VAL A 13 24.01 1.44 27.46
C VAL A 13 23.50 0.96 26.10
N ARG A 14 23.34 -0.36 25.92
CA ARG A 14 22.77 -0.96 24.70
C ARG A 14 21.32 -0.53 24.49
N LEU A 15 20.49 -0.57 25.53
CA LEU A 15 19.11 -0.09 25.50
C LEU A 15 19.07 1.40 25.18
N LEU A 16 19.96 2.20 25.77
CA LEU A 16 20.01 3.64 25.54
C LEU A 16 20.36 3.97 24.09
N LYS A 17 21.37 3.29 23.52
CA LYS A 17 21.72 3.39 22.10
C LYS A 17 20.57 3.03 21.17
N LYS A 18 19.78 2.01 21.54
CA LYS A 18 18.64 1.55 20.73
C LYS A 18 17.43 2.47 20.82
N PHE A 19 17.08 2.92 22.02
CA PHE A 19 15.78 3.55 22.28
C PHE A 19 15.84 5.07 22.47
N TYR A 20 16.99 5.64 22.84
CA TYR A 20 17.11 7.09 22.99
C TYR A 20 16.97 7.88 21.67
N PRO A 21 17.55 7.43 20.54
CA PRO A 21 17.32 8.04 19.22
C PRO A 21 15.94 7.75 18.63
N SER A 22 15.17 6.82 19.23
CA SER A 22 13.84 6.48 18.75
C SER A 22 12.79 7.51 19.15
N THR A 23 11.62 7.44 18.52
CA THR A 23 10.49 8.34 18.75
C THR A 23 9.58 7.91 19.92
N ILE A 24 10.02 6.94 20.74
CA ILE A 24 9.22 6.46 21.87
C ILE A 24 9.01 7.56 22.92
N SER A 25 7.82 7.58 23.52
CA SER A 25 7.50 8.51 24.61
C SER A 25 8.42 8.34 25.81
N ASN A 26 8.58 9.40 26.60
CA ASN A 26 9.37 9.37 27.83
C ASN A 26 8.89 8.30 28.81
N GLU A 27 7.57 8.09 28.95
CA GLU A 27 7.01 7.03 29.79
C GLU A 27 7.44 5.64 29.32
N LYS A 28 7.35 5.36 28.02
CA LYS A 28 7.77 4.06 27.46
C LYS A 28 9.28 3.87 27.57
N LEU A 29 10.05 4.94 27.43
CA LEU A 29 11.50 4.91 27.64
C LEU A 29 11.82 4.56 29.09
N LEU A 30 11.21 5.25 30.07
CA LEU A 30 11.45 5.00 31.49
C LEU A 30 11.09 3.57 31.92
N ARG A 31 10.02 2.98 31.35
CA ARG A 31 9.67 1.57 31.60
C ARG A 31 10.76 0.58 31.18
N LYS A 32 11.69 0.96 30.31
CA LYS A 32 12.84 0.12 29.90
C LYS A 32 14.05 0.25 30.84
N PHE A 33 14.05 1.21 31.76
CA PHE A 33 15.14 1.46 32.70
C PHE A 33 14.61 1.47 34.14
N SER A 34 14.68 0.33 34.80
CA SER A 34 14.30 0.19 36.20
C SER A 34 15.20 1.07 37.09
N GLY A 35 14.64 2.13 37.68
CA GLY A 35 15.35 2.99 38.65
C GLY A 35 16.18 4.14 38.06
N ARG A 36 16.09 4.43 36.74
CA ARG A 36 16.68 5.64 36.15
C ARG A 36 15.61 6.69 35.86
N ASN A 37 15.98 7.97 36.00
CA ASN A 37 15.13 9.09 35.60
C ASN A 37 15.59 9.69 34.25
N LEU A 38 14.74 10.53 33.65
CA LEU A 38 15.00 11.12 32.33
C LEU A 38 16.30 11.93 32.27
N SER A 39 16.62 12.66 33.34
CA SER A 39 17.84 13.47 33.43
C SER A 39 19.10 12.60 33.38
N ALA A 40 19.11 11.47 34.08
CA ALA A 40 20.21 10.50 34.02
C ALA A 40 20.37 9.91 32.62
N LEU A 41 19.26 9.54 31.96
CA LEU A 41 19.28 9.04 30.58
C LEU A 41 19.83 10.10 29.61
N ALA A 42 19.40 11.36 29.75
CA ALA A 42 19.83 12.46 28.91
C ALA A 42 21.32 12.80 29.08
N HIS A 43 21.80 12.84 30.32
CA HIS A 43 23.21 13.08 30.61
C HIS A 43 24.10 11.99 30.02
N LYS A 44 23.71 10.72 30.16
CA LYS A 44 24.47 9.60 29.58
C LYS A 44 24.41 9.61 28.05
N ALA A 45 23.25 9.88 27.45
CA ALA A 45 23.11 9.97 26.00
C ALA A 45 23.98 11.08 25.43
N CYS A 46 24.05 12.24 26.09
CA CYS A 46 24.95 13.34 25.75
C CYS A 46 26.42 12.89 25.75
N LYS A 47 26.88 12.22 26.82
CA LYS A 47 28.25 11.66 26.90
C LYS A 47 28.55 10.63 25.80
N LEU A 48 27.52 9.97 25.26
CA LEU A 48 27.66 9.00 24.17
C LEU A 48 27.46 9.61 22.78
N GLY A 49 27.22 10.93 22.67
CA GLY A 49 26.92 11.60 21.40
C GLY A 49 25.56 11.23 20.79
N ILE A 50 24.65 10.64 21.58
CA ILE A 50 23.36 10.14 21.12
C ILE A 50 22.33 11.25 21.26
N LYS A 51 21.77 11.70 20.12
CA LYS A 51 20.69 12.69 20.11
C LYS A 51 19.35 12.03 20.40
N ARG A 52 18.49 12.72 21.16
CA ARG A 52 17.12 12.27 21.40
C ARG A 52 16.35 12.23 20.09
N GLY A 53 15.59 11.16 19.86
CA GLY A 53 14.62 11.13 18.77
C GLY A 53 13.62 12.27 18.91
N LYS A 54 13.33 12.99 17.82
CA LYS A 54 12.34 14.06 17.86
C LYS A 54 10.96 13.45 18.11
N TYR A 55 10.17 14.04 19.00
CA TYR A 55 8.78 13.65 19.16
C TYR A 55 8.05 13.82 17.84
N LEU A 56 7.17 12.86 17.58
CA LEU A 56 6.29 12.93 16.43
C LEU A 56 5.37 14.15 16.60
N PRO A 57 5.02 14.84 15.50
CA PRO A 57 4.14 16.00 15.57
C PRO A 57 2.81 15.65 16.21
N GLU A 58 2.13 16.66 16.75
CA GLU A 58 0.76 16.53 17.23
C GLU A 58 -0.18 17.26 16.25
N ASP A 59 -1.40 16.74 16.10
CA ASP A 59 -2.46 17.48 15.42
C ASP A 59 -3.14 18.50 16.35
N ARG A 60 -4.20 19.15 15.87
CA ARG A 60 -4.93 20.16 16.65
C ARG A 60 -5.66 19.58 17.86
N ASN A 61 -5.85 18.26 17.90
CA ASN A 61 -6.54 17.56 18.96
C ASN A 61 -5.52 16.92 19.94
N GLY A 62 -4.25 17.29 19.87
CA GLY A 62 -3.18 16.73 20.71
C GLY A 62 -2.79 15.29 20.33
N ARG A 63 -3.33 14.73 19.24
CA ARG A 63 -3.02 13.36 18.83
C ARG A 63 -1.67 13.32 18.13
N LYS A 64 -0.72 12.59 18.72
CA LYS A 64 0.60 12.33 18.13
C LYS A 64 0.47 11.55 16.83
N TRP A 65 1.21 11.98 15.82
CA TRP A 65 1.41 11.24 14.59
C TRP A 65 2.23 9.99 14.88
N THR A 66 1.92 8.87 14.23
CA THR A 66 2.76 7.67 14.28
C THR A 66 3.82 7.74 13.18
N GLN A 67 4.89 6.96 13.32
CA GLN A 67 5.90 6.89 12.26
C GLN A 67 5.30 6.34 10.96
N ASP A 68 4.35 5.41 11.06
CA ASP A 68 3.63 4.85 9.91
C ASP A 68 2.75 5.89 9.24
N GLU A 69 2.03 6.71 10.00
CA GLU A 69 1.25 7.82 9.44
C GLU A 69 2.15 8.82 8.70
N ILE A 70 3.31 9.18 9.27
CA ILE A 70 4.27 10.07 8.59
C ILE A 70 4.82 9.40 7.32
N ASN A 71 5.14 8.11 7.38
CA ASN A 71 5.62 7.36 6.23
C ASN A 71 4.56 7.30 5.12
N MET A 72 3.29 7.12 5.48
CA MET A 72 2.16 7.17 4.56
C MET A 72 2.02 8.56 3.94
N VAL A 73 2.06 9.64 4.73
CA VAL A 73 2.03 11.01 4.17
C VAL A 73 3.19 11.24 3.20
N ARG A 74 4.40 10.80 3.56
CA ARG A 74 5.58 10.91 2.69
C ARG A 74 5.43 10.11 1.39
N ALA A 75 4.72 8.98 1.44
CA ALA A 75 4.44 8.14 0.28
C ALA A 75 3.37 8.76 -0.62
N PHE A 76 2.21 9.15 -0.08
CA PHE A 76 1.04 9.52 -0.90
C PHE A 76 0.96 10.99 -1.28
N TYR A 77 1.50 11.89 -0.46
CA TYR A 77 1.28 13.31 -0.64
C TYR A 77 1.92 13.82 -1.94
N GLY A 78 1.06 14.28 -2.87
CA GLY A 78 1.45 14.70 -4.21
C GLY A 78 1.49 13.58 -5.27
N GLN A 79 1.19 12.32 -4.90
CA GLN A 79 1.03 11.20 -5.85
C GLN A 79 -0.45 10.93 -6.19
N VAL A 80 -1.33 11.13 -5.21
CA VAL A 80 -2.78 11.00 -5.35
C VAL A 80 -3.46 12.32 -4.98
N GLU A 81 -4.70 12.49 -5.40
CA GLU A 81 -5.51 13.65 -5.03
C GLU A 81 -5.78 13.71 -3.52
N ASP A 82 -5.85 14.92 -2.98
CA ASP A 82 -6.03 15.19 -1.55
C ASP A 82 -7.23 14.42 -0.96
N ARG A 83 -8.35 14.31 -1.70
CA ARG A 83 -9.56 13.60 -1.26
C ARG A 83 -9.27 12.13 -0.94
N TRP A 84 -8.50 11.44 -1.79
CA TRP A 84 -8.16 10.02 -1.60
C TRP A 84 -7.16 9.81 -0.47
N ILE A 85 -6.28 10.80 -0.20
CA ILE A 85 -5.37 10.72 0.95
C ILE A 85 -6.18 10.62 2.24
N GLN A 86 -7.30 11.34 2.33
CA GLN A 86 -8.12 11.36 3.54
C GLN A 86 -8.70 10.00 3.92
N ASP A 87 -9.00 9.13 2.95
CA ASP A 87 -9.49 7.76 3.20
C ASP A 87 -8.49 6.91 3.99
N PHE A 88 -7.18 7.18 3.83
CA PHE A 88 -6.11 6.53 4.58
C PHE A 88 -5.87 7.12 5.97
N PHE A 89 -6.46 8.29 6.27
CA PHE A 89 -6.32 8.97 7.55
C PHE A 89 -7.69 9.45 8.07
N PRO A 90 -8.60 8.54 8.43
CA PRO A 90 -9.97 8.89 8.83
C PRO A 90 -10.03 9.82 10.06
N HIS A 91 -8.95 9.85 10.85
CA HIS A 91 -8.84 10.70 12.05
C HIS A 91 -7.97 11.93 11.84
N ARG A 92 -7.49 12.22 10.63
CA ARG A 92 -6.66 13.41 10.34
C ARG A 92 -7.38 14.29 9.34
N SER A 93 -7.47 15.58 9.66
CA SER A 93 -7.97 16.55 8.70
C SER A 93 -6.96 16.72 7.56
N ILE A 94 -7.45 17.07 6.37
CA ILE A 94 -6.59 17.35 5.22
C ILE A 94 -5.54 18.42 5.54
N GLY A 95 -5.91 19.45 6.30
CA GLY A 95 -4.98 20.49 6.75
C GLY A 95 -3.87 19.96 7.67
N ALA A 96 -4.15 18.93 8.48
CA ALA A 96 -3.13 18.27 9.29
C ALA A 96 -2.17 17.45 8.41
N ILE A 97 -2.70 16.70 7.44
CA ILE A 97 -1.91 15.93 6.46
C ILE A 97 -0.98 16.87 5.66
N LYS A 98 -1.49 17.98 5.13
CA LYS A 98 -0.69 18.99 4.40
C LYS A 98 0.47 19.52 5.23
N ARG A 99 0.22 19.81 6.51
CA ARG A 99 1.26 20.29 7.44
C ARG A 99 2.36 19.26 7.67
N ILE A 100 1.99 17.99 7.83
CA ILE A 100 2.96 16.90 7.97
C ILE A 100 3.74 16.72 6.69
N ALA A 101 3.10 16.79 5.53
CA ALA A 101 3.77 16.69 4.26
C ALA A 101 4.75 17.84 4.02
N LEU A 102 4.41 19.07 4.42
CA LEU A 102 5.34 20.19 4.36
C LEU A 102 6.58 19.95 5.24
N LYS A 103 6.41 19.29 6.39
CA LYS A 103 7.46 19.07 7.39
C LYS A 103 8.32 17.82 7.15
N TYR A 104 7.73 16.74 6.67
CA TYR A 104 8.35 15.40 6.52
C TYR A 104 8.18 14.78 5.13
N GLY A 105 7.44 15.42 4.24
CA GLY A 105 7.26 14.97 2.87
C GLY A 105 8.53 15.14 2.03
N PRO A 106 8.57 14.54 0.83
CA PRO A 106 9.69 14.70 -0.08
C PRO A 106 9.82 16.17 -0.51
N LYS A 107 11.00 16.78 -0.26
CA LYS A 107 11.29 18.21 -0.54
C LYS A 107 11.18 18.61 -2.02
N LYS A 108 11.11 17.65 -2.92
CA LYS A 108 10.83 17.87 -4.34
C LYS A 108 9.44 17.33 -4.62
N LYS A 109 8.54 18.17 -5.14
CA LYS A 109 7.44 17.63 -5.97
C LYS A 109 8.15 16.74 -6.99
N ARG A 110 7.97 15.41 -6.93
CA ARG A 110 8.38 14.59 -8.07
C ARG A 110 7.68 15.24 -9.25
N LYS A 111 8.46 15.68 -10.25
CA LYS A 111 7.88 16.17 -11.51
C LYS A 111 6.78 15.16 -11.86
N LYS A 112 5.62 15.63 -12.34
CA LYS A 112 4.62 14.76 -12.99
C LYS A 112 5.28 14.14 -14.22
N ILE A 113 6.25 13.27 -14.02
CA ILE A 113 6.81 12.41 -15.02
C ILE A 113 5.78 11.31 -15.00
N PHE A 114 4.78 11.47 -15.86
CA PHE A 114 4.09 10.35 -16.46
C PHE A 114 5.16 9.49 -17.12
N SER A 115 5.95 8.77 -16.33
CA SER A 115 6.85 7.77 -16.86
C SER A 115 5.92 6.68 -17.34
N LYS A 116 6.08 6.23 -18.59
CA LYS A 116 5.28 5.15 -19.16
C LYS A 116 5.36 3.84 -18.33
N ASN A 117 6.26 3.75 -17.35
CA ASN A 117 6.31 2.68 -16.35
C ASN A 117 6.92 3.16 -15.01
N PRO A 118 6.11 3.62 -14.03
CA PRO A 118 6.62 3.93 -12.70
C PRO A 118 7.14 2.64 -12.03
N SER A 119 8.26 2.68 -11.30
CA SER A 119 8.69 1.55 -10.48
C SER A 119 7.63 1.23 -9.41
N TRP A 120 7.32 -0.05 -9.19
CA TRP A 120 6.41 -0.47 -8.11
C TRP A 120 7.00 -0.13 -6.75
N THR A 121 6.19 0.48 -5.89
CA THR A 121 6.60 0.84 -4.52
C THR A 121 6.36 -0.31 -3.55
N GLN A 122 7.12 -0.36 -2.46
CA GLN A 122 6.91 -1.35 -1.40
C GLN A 122 5.50 -1.30 -0.80
N PHE A 123 4.83 -0.14 -0.84
CA PHE A 123 3.45 -0.02 -0.41
C PHE A 123 2.47 -0.63 -1.41
N GLU A 124 2.67 -0.40 -2.71
CA GLU A 124 1.83 -1.04 -3.72
C GLU A 124 1.94 -2.57 -3.65
N ASP A 125 3.14 -3.09 -3.38
CA ASP A 125 3.36 -4.52 -3.12
C ASP A 125 2.64 -4.99 -1.84
N ALA A 126 2.70 -4.22 -0.75
CA ALA A 126 2.00 -4.53 0.50
C ALA A 126 0.47 -4.48 0.35
N LEU A 127 -0.04 -3.54 -0.45
CA LEU A 127 -1.46 -3.40 -0.73
C LEU A 127 -1.95 -4.56 -1.61
N LEU A 128 -1.15 -4.95 -2.60
CA LEU A 128 -1.34 -6.19 -3.37
C LEU A 128 -1.36 -7.41 -2.44
N LEU A 129 -0.34 -7.61 -1.62
CA LEU A 129 -0.25 -8.72 -0.66
C LEU A 129 -1.43 -8.79 0.31
N LYS A 130 -1.99 -7.63 0.69
CA LYS A 130 -3.13 -7.56 1.61
C LYS A 130 -4.46 -7.91 0.95
N HIS A 131 -4.68 -7.47 -0.28
CA HIS A 131 -5.99 -7.53 -0.92
C HIS A 131 -6.07 -8.53 -2.09
N TYR A 132 -4.95 -9.16 -2.45
CA TYR A 132 -4.95 -10.06 -3.61
C TYR A 132 -5.74 -11.35 -3.40
N GLN A 133 -6.10 -11.77 -2.19
CA GLN A 133 -6.99 -12.93 -2.04
C GLN A 133 -8.46 -12.54 -2.04
N ASP A 134 -8.77 -11.34 -1.54
CA ASP A 134 -10.15 -10.94 -1.21
C ASP A 134 -10.86 -10.15 -2.31
N MET A 135 -10.12 -9.65 -3.32
CA MET A 135 -10.67 -8.77 -4.36
C MET A 135 -10.47 -9.33 -5.77
N THR A 136 -11.40 -9.04 -6.66
CA THR A 136 -11.20 -9.32 -8.10
C THR A 136 -10.06 -8.47 -8.66
N LEU A 137 -9.48 -8.88 -9.79
CA LEU A 137 -8.42 -8.09 -10.43
C LEU A 137 -8.91 -6.71 -10.91
N GLU A 138 -10.20 -6.61 -11.24
CA GLU A 138 -10.84 -5.35 -11.63
C GLU A 138 -10.97 -4.39 -10.44
N GLU A 139 -11.40 -4.89 -9.28
CA GLU A 139 -11.45 -4.13 -8.02
C GLU A 139 -10.06 -3.75 -7.52
N LEU A 140 -9.09 -4.67 -7.59
CA LEU A 140 -7.69 -4.36 -7.30
C LEU A 140 -7.19 -3.23 -8.19
N THR A 141 -7.48 -3.26 -9.50
CA THR A 141 -7.02 -2.22 -10.43
C THR A 141 -7.55 -0.84 -10.05
N LYS A 142 -8.77 -0.76 -9.52
CA LYS A 142 -9.34 0.50 -9.00
C LYS A 142 -8.59 1.03 -7.77
N LEU A 143 -7.92 0.17 -6.99
CA LEU A 143 -7.04 0.59 -5.88
C LEU A 143 -5.72 1.20 -6.36
N PHE A 144 -5.35 0.97 -7.62
CA PHE A 144 -4.12 1.49 -8.22
C PHE A 144 -4.46 2.40 -9.41
N PRO A 145 -5.04 3.60 -9.20
CA PRO A 145 -5.50 4.46 -10.29
C PRO A 145 -4.39 4.93 -11.24
N GLN A 146 -3.12 4.81 -10.82
CA GLN A 146 -1.95 5.10 -11.63
C GLN A 146 -1.38 3.86 -12.36
N ARG A 147 -2.04 2.70 -12.24
CA ARG A 147 -1.62 1.43 -12.84
C ARG A 147 -2.72 0.91 -13.75
N THR A 148 -2.30 0.41 -14.90
CA THR A 148 -3.20 -0.33 -15.78
C THR A 148 -3.49 -1.71 -15.20
N TYR A 149 -4.59 -2.32 -15.64
CA TYR A 149 -4.93 -3.70 -15.33
C TYR A 149 -3.75 -4.65 -15.59
N ASP A 150 -3.09 -4.52 -16.75
CA ASP A 150 -1.94 -5.35 -17.13
C ASP A 150 -0.72 -5.10 -16.24
N ALA A 151 -0.52 -3.87 -15.76
CA ALA A 151 0.56 -3.57 -14.83
C ALA A 151 0.34 -4.27 -13.48
N VAL A 152 -0.88 -4.22 -12.94
CA VAL A 152 -1.25 -4.88 -11.66
C VAL A 152 -1.09 -6.39 -11.80
N ARG A 153 -1.62 -6.97 -12.89
CA ARG A 153 -1.46 -8.39 -13.22
C ARG A 153 0.00 -8.80 -13.34
N SER A 154 0.81 -8.03 -14.06
CA SER A 154 2.23 -8.32 -14.24
C SER A 154 2.98 -8.25 -12.91
N ARG A 155 2.62 -7.32 -12.02
CA ARG A 155 3.25 -7.23 -10.71
C ARG A 155 2.93 -8.41 -9.81
N MET A 156 1.68 -8.87 -9.81
CA MET A 156 1.28 -10.07 -9.07
C MET A 156 2.13 -11.28 -9.47
N TRP A 157 2.42 -11.42 -10.77
CA TRP A 157 3.30 -12.47 -11.28
C TRP A 157 4.74 -12.32 -10.78
N VAL A 158 5.30 -11.11 -10.81
CA VAL A 158 6.65 -10.81 -10.28
C VAL A 158 6.75 -11.09 -8.77
N LEU A 159 5.69 -10.79 -8.01
CA LEU A 159 5.59 -11.07 -6.58
C LEU A 159 5.21 -12.53 -6.26
N LYS A 160 5.04 -13.38 -7.30
CA LYS A 160 4.66 -14.80 -7.18
C LYS A 160 3.38 -15.01 -6.36
N LEU A 161 2.42 -14.10 -6.49
CA LEU A 161 1.14 -14.18 -5.79
C LEU A 161 0.22 -15.19 -6.48
N ASN A 162 0.07 -16.35 -5.87
CA ASN A 162 -0.81 -17.42 -6.34
C ASN A 162 -2.23 -17.21 -5.83
N ARG A 163 -3.20 -17.23 -6.76
CA ARG A 163 -4.64 -17.18 -6.48
C ARG A 163 -5.27 -18.55 -6.77
N ASP A 164 -6.21 -19.06 -5.95
CA ASP A 164 -7.04 -20.19 -6.37
C ASP A 164 -7.74 -19.84 -7.69
N LYS A 165 -7.90 -20.91 -8.47
CA LYS A 165 -8.43 -20.91 -9.83
C LYS A 165 -9.81 -20.26 -9.94
N GLU A 166 -10.54 -20.13 -8.83
CA GLU A 166 -11.88 -19.56 -8.78
C GLU A 166 -11.90 -18.02 -8.91
N TYR A 167 -10.94 -17.30 -8.32
CA TYR A 167 -10.85 -15.84 -8.40
C TYR A 167 -9.97 -15.34 -9.55
N LEU A 168 -9.32 -16.26 -10.27
CA LEU A 168 -8.77 -16.06 -11.62
C LEU A 168 -9.85 -16.11 -12.73
N LYS A 169 -11.11 -16.43 -12.40
CA LYS A 169 -12.21 -16.58 -13.38
C LYS A 169 -12.62 -15.29 -14.10
N ARG A 170 -12.05 -14.12 -13.79
CA ARG A 170 -12.16 -12.93 -14.64
C ARG A 170 -10.82 -12.52 -15.29
N ALA A 171 -10.18 -13.48 -15.96
CA ALA A 171 -9.28 -13.22 -17.10
C ALA A 171 -9.11 -14.44 -18.04
N LYS A 172 -10.13 -15.30 -18.15
CA LYS A 172 -10.21 -16.33 -19.19
C LYS A 172 -11.61 -16.51 -19.79
N ILE A 173 -12.52 -15.57 -19.55
CA ILE A 173 -13.84 -15.56 -20.21
C ILE A 173 -13.62 -15.57 -21.72
N GLY A 174 -12.70 -14.77 -22.28
CA GLY A 174 -12.36 -14.81 -23.71
C GLY A 174 -11.89 -16.16 -24.30
N SER A 175 -11.47 -17.14 -23.48
CA SER A 175 -10.99 -18.44 -23.96
C SER A 175 -11.98 -19.61 -23.76
N LEU A 176 -12.80 -19.57 -22.71
CA LEU A 176 -13.74 -20.63 -22.37
C LEU A 176 -15.13 -20.20 -22.78
N TRP A 177 -15.71 -20.93 -23.73
CA TRP A 177 -17.08 -20.75 -24.20
C TRP A 177 -17.99 -21.63 -23.34
N THR A 178 -19.06 -21.06 -22.79
CA THR A 178 -20.07 -21.83 -22.06
C THR A 178 -20.94 -22.63 -23.04
N ASP A 179 -21.60 -23.68 -22.55
CA ASP A 179 -22.50 -24.49 -23.38
C ASP A 179 -23.66 -23.67 -23.96
N GLU A 180 -24.13 -22.66 -23.22
CA GLU A 180 -25.12 -21.70 -23.67
C GLU A 180 -24.60 -20.81 -24.81
N GLU A 181 -23.38 -20.27 -24.67
CA GLU A 181 -22.75 -19.46 -25.73
C GLU A 181 -22.47 -20.30 -26.99
N PHE A 182 -22.12 -21.59 -26.82
CA PHE A 182 -21.98 -22.54 -27.91
C PHE A 182 -23.31 -22.84 -28.61
N LYS A 183 -24.38 -23.03 -27.83
CA LYS A 183 -25.73 -23.26 -28.35
C LYS A 183 -26.20 -22.05 -29.17
N ILE A 184 -26.05 -20.84 -28.62
CA ILE A 184 -26.34 -19.57 -29.30
C ILE A 184 -25.54 -19.47 -30.59
N LEU A 185 -24.24 -19.78 -30.58
CA LEU A 185 -23.38 -19.70 -31.77
C LEU A 185 -23.75 -20.74 -32.85
N LYS A 186 -24.13 -21.96 -32.47
CA LYS A 186 -24.56 -23.02 -33.40
C LYS A 186 -25.91 -22.70 -34.06
N GLU A 187 -26.88 -22.27 -33.25
CA GLU A 187 -28.23 -21.96 -33.73
C GLU A 187 -28.28 -20.71 -34.61
N ASN A 188 -27.26 -19.83 -34.51
CA ASN A 188 -27.19 -18.56 -35.22
C ASN A 188 -25.96 -18.45 -36.15
N ILE A 189 -25.40 -19.58 -36.61
CA ILE A 189 -24.12 -19.61 -37.32
C ILE A 189 -24.10 -18.80 -38.63
N ASN A 190 -25.27 -18.66 -39.26
CA ASN A 190 -25.52 -17.93 -40.50
C ASN A 190 -25.65 -16.41 -40.29
N LYS A 191 -25.77 -15.91 -39.06
CA LYS A 191 -25.87 -14.48 -38.77
C LYS A 191 -24.53 -13.77 -38.95
N SER A 192 -24.61 -12.45 -39.19
CA SER A 192 -23.43 -11.61 -39.25
C SER A 192 -22.73 -11.55 -37.89
N VAL A 193 -21.43 -11.27 -37.90
CA VAL A 193 -20.65 -11.16 -36.65
C VAL A 193 -21.20 -10.04 -35.76
N LYS A 194 -21.73 -8.97 -36.35
CA LYS A 194 -22.36 -7.87 -35.61
C LYS A 194 -23.64 -8.29 -34.90
N GLU A 195 -24.47 -9.12 -35.51
CA GLU A 195 -25.68 -9.65 -34.87
C GLU A 195 -25.34 -10.66 -33.77
N LEU A 196 -24.33 -11.51 -34.00
CA LEU A 196 -23.81 -12.44 -33.00
C LEU A 196 -23.20 -11.72 -31.80
N GLN A 197 -22.59 -10.55 -32.01
CA GLN A 197 -22.04 -9.69 -30.96
C GLN A 197 -23.13 -9.11 -30.04
N VAL A 198 -24.34 -8.88 -30.56
CA VAL A 198 -25.49 -8.48 -29.75
C VAL A 198 -25.98 -9.64 -28.89
N LEU A 199 -25.98 -10.86 -29.42
CA LEU A 199 -26.37 -12.08 -28.68
C LEU A 199 -25.30 -12.55 -27.69
N LEU A 200 -24.03 -12.20 -27.94
CA LEU A 200 -22.87 -12.56 -27.13
C LEU A 200 -22.12 -11.29 -26.69
N PRO A 201 -22.74 -10.41 -25.87
CA PRO A 201 -22.19 -9.09 -25.55
C PRO A 201 -20.87 -9.16 -24.76
N ALA A 202 -20.60 -10.30 -24.13
CA ALA A 202 -19.35 -10.57 -23.41
C ALA A 202 -18.20 -11.06 -24.31
N ARG A 203 -18.43 -11.24 -25.62
CA ARG A 203 -17.43 -11.68 -26.61
C ARG A 203 -16.98 -10.51 -27.47
N SER A 204 -15.80 -10.59 -28.08
CA SER A 204 -15.42 -9.67 -29.14
C SER A 204 -15.73 -10.28 -30.51
N ASP A 205 -15.81 -9.42 -31.53
CA ASP A 205 -15.95 -9.83 -32.93
C ASP A 205 -14.87 -10.83 -33.37
N ASP A 206 -13.63 -10.64 -32.91
CA ASP A 206 -12.51 -11.55 -33.13
C ASP A 206 -12.67 -12.89 -32.43
N ALA A 207 -13.19 -12.90 -31.19
CA ALA A 207 -13.45 -14.14 -30.45
C ALA A 207 -14.57 -14.96 -31.12
N ILE A 208 -15.64 -14.30 -31.58
CA ILE A 208 -16.76 -14.92 -32.29
C ILE A 208 -16.27 -15.50 -33.62
N ARG A 209 -15.51 -14.73 -34.42
CA ARG A 209 -14.92 -15.21 -35.68
C ARG A 209 -14.01 -16.41 -35.45
N GLY A 210 -13.12 -16.32 -34.48
CA GLY A 210 -12.17 -17.38 -34.14
C GLY A 210 -12.85 -18.66 -33.68
N LYS A 211 -13.97 -18.57 -32.96
CA LYS A 211 -14.73 -19.75 -32.52
C LYS A 211 -15.58 -20.34 -33.64
N ARG A 212 -16.25 -19.51 -34.44
CA ARG A 212 -17.07 -19.96 -35.58
C ARG A 212 -16.26 -20.78 -36.58
N ARG A 213 -15.02 -20.39 -36.86
CA ARG A 213 -14.09 -21.14 -37.73
C ARG A 213 -13.70 -22.53 -37.21
N ARG A 214 -13.91 -22.82 -35.92
CA ARG A 214 -13.59 -24.12 -35.30
C ARG A 214 -14.84 -25.02 -35.16
N LEU A 215 -16.01 -24.52 -35.56
CA LEU A 215 -17.30 -25.22 -35.51
C LEU A 215 -17.80 -25.64 -36.90
N VAL A 216 -17.22 -25.06 -37.95
CA VAL A 216 -17.34 -25.46 -39.37
C VAL A 216 -16.11 -26.29 -39.70
#